data_AF-A0A6G7ZI00-F1
#
_entry.id   AF-A0A6G7ZI00-F1
#
_cell.length_a   1.000
_cell.length_b   1.000
_cell.length_c   1.000
_cell.angle_alpha   90.00
_cell.angle_beta   90.00
_cell.angle_gamma   90.00
#
_symmetry.space_group_name_H-M   'P 1'
#
loop_
_entity.id
_entity.type
_entity.pdbx_description
1 polymer ?
#
loop_
_entity_poly.entity_id
_entity_poly.type
_entity_poly.pdbx_seq_one_letter_code
_entity_poly.pdbx_strand_id
1 'polypeptide(L)' 'MAEPTEHVTTTEARAGSTPHVTRYVLIVGLLLVVAIFAVILLVAG' A
#
# COMPACT_ATOMS: atom_id res chain seq x y z
N MET A 1 -13.15 -15.09 -40.26
CA MET A 1 -12.11 -15.08 -39.22
C MET A 1 -12.63 -14.17 -38.12
N ALA A 2 -13.05 -14.69 -36.97
CA ALA A 2 -13.45 -13.85 -35.84
C ALA A 2 -12.20 -13.61 -35.00
N GLU A 3 -11.66 -12.39 -35.04
CA GLU A 3 -10.54 -11.98 -34.20
C GLU A 3 -10.99 -11.97 -32.72
N PRO A 4 -10.31 -12.70 -31.82
CA PRO A 4 -10.60 -12.62 -30.40
C PRO A 4 -10.17 -11.23 -29.91
N THR A 5 -11.13 -10.38 -29.61
CA THR A 5 -10.90 -9.07 -29.02
C THR A 5 -10.43 -9.25 -27.58
N GLU A 6 -9.11 -9.28 -27.38
CA GLU A 6 -8.50 -9.28 -26.06
C GLU A 6 -8.80 -7.92 -25.39
N HIS A 7 -9.77 -7.92 -24.46
CA HIS A 7 -10.11 -6.75 -23.66
C HIS A 7 -9.02 -6.49 -22.63
N VAL A 8 -7.90 -5.91 -23.06
CA VAL A 8 -6.86 -5.43 -22.15
C VAL A 8 -7.40 -4.18 -21.45
N THR A 9 -7.73 -4.31 -20.16
CA THR A 9 -8.20 -3.21 -19.34
C THR A 9 -7.10 -2.15 -19.23
N THR A 10 -7.27 -1.03 -19.93
CA THR A 10 -6.33 0.13 -20.02
C THR A 10 -6.05 0.84 -18.67
N THR A 11 -6.47 0.27 -17.54
CA THR A 11 -6.25 0.77 -16.19
C THR A 11 -4.83 0.44 -15.66
N GLU A 12 -4.11 -0.51 -16.25
CA GLU A 12 -2.78 -0.89 -15.76
C GLU A 12 -1.65 0.06 -16.20
N ALA A 13 -1.83 0.87 -17.26
CA ALA A 13 -0.75 1.73 -17.78
C ALA A 13 -0.42 2.97 -16.91
N ARG A 14 -1.28 3.35 -15.96
CA ARG A 14 -1.01 4.37 -14.93
C ARG A 14 -1.05 3.84 -13.49
N ALA A 15 -1.38 2.57 -13.30
CA ALA A 15 -1.26 1.90 -12.01
C ALA A 15 0.17 1.39 -11.86
N GLY A 16 1.12 2.31 -11.82
CA GLY A 16 2.52 2.01 -11.53
C GLY A 16 2.62 1.21 -10.24
N SER A 17 2.79 -0.10 -10.43
CA SER A 17 3.36 -1.07 -9.49
C SER A 17 2.89 -0.98 -8.02
N THR A 18 1.90 -1.83 -7.72
CA THR A 18 1.71 -2.54 -6.45
C THR A 18 0.87 -1.84 -5.37
N PRO A 19 -0.48 -1.86 -5.47
CA PRO A 19 -1.37 -1.46 -4.37
C PRO A 19 -1.08 -2.19 -3.05
N HIS A 20 -0.50 -3.40 -3.12
CA HIS A 20 -0.13 -4.18 -1.94
C HIS A 20 1.04 -3.58 -1.15
N VAL A 21 2.09 -3.09 -1.83
CA VAL A 21 3.30 -2.56 -1.16
C VAL A 21 2.99 -1.22 -0.51
N THR A 22 2.32 -0.30 -1.21
CA THR A 22 1.91 0.98 -0.62
C THR A 22 1.04 0.77 0.62
N ARG A 23 0.09 -0.17 0.57
CA ARG A 23 -0.75 -0.50 1.71
C ARG A 23 0.06 -1.03 2.90
N TYR A 24 1.06 -1.89 2.68
CA TYR A 24 1.92 -2.36 3.76
C TYR A 24 2.78 -1.25 4.36
N VAL A 25 3.40 -0.41 3.54
CA VAL A 25 4.25 0.67 4.03
C VAL A 25 3.44 1.63 4.90
N LEU A 26 2.21 1.98 4.48
CA LEU A 26 1.32 2.83 5.26
C LEU A 26 0.93 2.19 6.60
N ILE A 27 0.54 0.91 6.59
CA ILE A 27 0.12 0.20 7.81
C ILE A 27 1.30 0.03 8.77
N VAL A 28 2.44 -0.46 8.28
CA VAL A 28 3.63 -0.69 9.09
C VAL A 28 4.18 0.63 9.63
N GLY A 29 4.26 1.66 8.80
CA GLY A 29 4.71 3.00 9.22
C GLY A 29 3.82 3.59 10.31
N LEU A 30 2.50 3.49 10.15
CA LEU A 30 1.55 3.94 11.18
C LEU A 30 1.75 3.20 12.51
N LEU A 31 1.87 1.87 12.46
CA LEU A 31 2.09 1.06 13.67
C LEU A 31 3.41 1.39 14.36
N LEU A 32 4.48 1.63 13.60
CA LEU A 32 5.78 2.02 14.15
C LEU A 32 5.68 3.37 14.88
N VAL A 33 5.04 4.36 14.28
CA VAL A 33 4.84 5.67 14.93
C VAL A 33 4.05 5.52 16.21
N VAL A 34 2.93 4.79 16.19
CA VAL A 34 2.11 4.52 17.38
C VAL A 34 2.92 3.82 18.45
N ALA A 35 3.71 2.80 18.09
CA ALA A 35 4.56 2.06 19.04
C ALA A 35 5.61 2.97 19.68
N ILE A 36 6.27 3.83 18.90
CA ILE A 36 7.26 4.79 19.40
C ILE A 36 6.59 5.75 20.39
N PHE A 37 5.45 6.33 20.05
CA PHE A 37 4.71 7.22 20.95
C PHE A 37 4.25 6.50 22.22
N ALA A 38 3.79 5.26 22.12
CA ALA A 38 3.42 4.46 23.29
C ALA A 38 4.61 4.22 24.22
N VAL A 39 5.79 3.90 23.67
CA VAL A 39 7.03 3.76 24.45
C VAL A 39 7.43 5.08 25.10
N ILE A 40 7.38 6.20 24.37
CA ILE A 40 7.68 7.52 24.93
C ILE A 40 6.73 7.85 26.07
N LEU A 41 5.43 7.62 25.92
CA LEU A 41 4.45 7.86 26.97
C LEU A 41 4.66 6.98 28.20
N LEU A 42 5.09 5.73 28.01
CA LEU A 42 5.38 4.80 29.11
C LEU A 42 6.68 5.18 29.85
N VAL A 43 7.69 5.65 29.13
CA VAL A 43 9.00 6.01 29.72
C VAL A 43 9.02 7.42 30.31
N ALA A 44 8.31 8.36 29.69
CA ALA A 44 8.31 9.77 30.07
C ALA A 44 7.12 10.17 30.97
N GLY A 45 6.09 9.33 31.06
CA GLY A 45 5.01 9.45 32.04
C GLY A 45 5.39 8.82 33.37
#